data_AF-A0A2H5FGY7-F1
#
_entry.id   AF-A0A2H5FGY7-F1
#
_cell.length_a   1.000
_cell.length_b   1.000
_cell.length_c   1.000
_cell.angle_alpha   90.00
_cell.angle_beta   90.00
_cell.angle_gamma   90.00
#
_symmetry.space_group_name_H-M   'P 1'
#
loop_
_entity.id
_entity.type
_entity.pdbx_description
1 polymer ?
#
loop_
_entity_poly.entity_id
_entity_poly.type
_entity_poly.pdbx_seq_one_letter_code
_entity_poly.pdbx_strand_id
1 'polypeptide(L)'
;MTKIPQIPAGKGSNIGEFDLADCFFQSGEMLYAAAYDGITKNATRRIGFPTDEYFHGHFIVAFYNFRHAIELKMKQLALLLGITKRYGHKLSDLWDEVLKHAKITANETIVTEALLVLADYDVLQDEELFRYSQRNKSPNQLLQDYPAIQSDSFHLLGKAYCLLSEAILLLTPGK
;
A
#
# COMPACT_ATOMS: atom_id res chain seq x y z
N MET A 1 -0.44 10.78 33.03
CA MET A 1 0.06 10.67 31.64
C MET A 1 1.28 9.76 31.65
N THR A 2 1.10 8.52 31.21
CA THR A 2 2.22 7.57 31.02
C THR A 2 3.06 8.10 29.87
N LYS A 3 4.31 8.50 30.17
CA LYS A 3 5.26 8.95 29.15
C LYS A 3 5.45 7.80 28.17
N ILE A 4 5.16 8.05 26.89
CA ILE A 4 5.49 7.12 25.82
C ILE A 4 7.01 6.88 25.90
N PRO A 5 7.47 5.64 26.07
CA PRO A 5 8.89 5.36 26.17
C PRO A 5 9.57 5.82 24.88
N GLN A 6 10.43 6.82 25.03
CA GLN A 6 11.36 7.24 23.99
C GLN A 6 12.41 6.13 23.90
N ILE A 7 12.25 5.22 22.94
CA ILE A 7 13.27 4.21 22.63
C ILE A 7 14.25 4.88 21.67
N PRO A 8 15.45 5.28 22.12
CA PRO A 8 16.44 5.86 21.22
C PRO A 8 16.88 4.80 20.21
N ALA A 9 16.92 5.16 18.92
CA ALA A 9 17.55 4.34 17.91
C ALA A 9 19.04 4.17 18.26
N GLY A 10 19.45 2.95 18.60
CA GLY A 10 20.83 2.66 18.98
C GLY A 10 21.78 2.87 17.80
N LYS A 11 22.87 3.63 18.01
CA LYS A 11 23.98 3.66 17.05
C LYS A 11 24.56 2.25 16.94
N GLY A 12 24.37 1.60 15.80
CA GLY A 12 24.92 0.28 15.51
C GLY A 12 23.93 -0.88 15.64
N SER A 13 22.63 -0.66 15.78
CA SER A 13 21.68 -1.73 15.41
C SER A 13 21.75 -1.90 13.90
N ASN A 14 22.36 -3.01 13.45
CA ASN A 14 22.24 -3.46 12.07
C ASN A 14 20.76 -3.76 11.78
N ILE A 15 20.03 -2.71 11.41
CA ILE A 15 18.84 -2.77 10.55
C ILE A 15 19.35 -2.95 9.11
N GLY A 16 20.29 -3.87 8.90
CA GLY A 16 20.76 -4.19 7.55
C GLY A 16 19.60 -4.88 6.85
N GLU A 17 18.99 -4.22 5.86
CA GLU A 17 17.89 -4.75 5.04
C GLU A 17 16.49 -4.79 5.67
N PHE A 18 16.13 -3.86 6.57
CA PHE A 18 14.70 -3.66 6.85
C PHE A 18 14.08 -2.84 5.70
N ASP A 19 13.62 -3.55 4.67
CA ASP A 19 12.82 -2.93 3.61
C ASP A 19 11.37 -2.82 4.10
N LEU A 20 11.04 -1.64 4.63
CA LEU A 20 9.70 -1.32 5.11
C LEU A 20 8.63 -1.51 4.01
N ALA A 21 8.98 -1.30 2.73
CA ALA A 21 8.06 -1.52 1.63
C ALA A 21 7.70 -3.01 1.51
N ASP A 22 8.68 -3.90 1.67
CA ASP A 22 8.48 -5.34 1.62
C ASP A 22 7.67 -5.83 2.81
N CYS A 23 7.90 -5.27 4.00
CA CYS A 23 7.09 -5.59 5.17
C CYS A 23 5.61 -5.24 4.97
N PHE A 24 5.32 -4.05 4.43
CA PHE A 24 3.96 -3.66 4.08
C PHE A 24 3.38 -4.62 3.03
N PHE A 25 4.11 -4.88 1.94
CA PHE A 25 3.63 -5.77 0.88
C PHE A 25 3.28 -7.16 1.38
N GLN A 26 4.20 -7.81 2.10
CA GLN A 26 4.00 -9.15 2.66
C GLN A 26 2.84 -9.18 3.66
N SER A 27 2.72 -8.17 4.51
CA SER A 27 1.59 -8.06 5.45
C SER A 27 0.26 -7.90 4.72
N GLY A 28 0.25 -7.14 3.61
CA GLY A 28 -0.92 -6.99 2.73
C GLY A 28 -1.33 -8.31 2.10
N GLU A 29 -0.39 -9.03 1.47
CA GLU A 29 -0.60 -10.35 0.87
C GLU A 29 -1.14 -11.36 1.89
N MET A 30 -0.54 -11.44 3.08
CA MET A 30 -0.99 -12.35 4.13
C MET A 30 -2.42 -12.06 4.59
N LEU A 31 -2.76 -10.79 4.80
CA LEU A 31 -4.11 -10.39 5.22
C LEU A 31 -5.14 -10.64 4.11
N TYR A 32 -4.80 -10.33 2.86
CA TYR A 32 -5.63 -10.62 1.70
C TYR A 32 -5.91 -12.12 1.57
N ALA A 33 -4.87 -12.96 1.65
CA ALA A 33 -5.00 -14.41 1.56
C ALA A 33 -5.86 -14.97 2.70
N ALA A 34 -5.64 -14.51 3.94
CA ALA A 34 -6.45 -14.94 5.10
C ALA A 34 -7.92 -14.53 4.97
N ALA A 35 -8.19 -13.31 4.48
CA ALA A 35 -9.55 -12.84 4.27
C ALA A 35 -10.26 -13.60 3.14
N TYR A 36 -9.57 -13.85 2.03
CA TYR A 36 -10.09 -14.61 0.90
C TYR A 36 -10.36 -16.07 1.26
N ASP A 37 -9.44 -16.73 1.98
CA ASP A 37 -9.62 -18.07 2.52
C ASP A 37 -10.79 -18.13 3.53
N GLY A 38 -10.94 -17.11 4.37
CA GLY A 38 -12.06 -16.98 5.31
C GLY A 38 -13.41 -16.86 4.60
N ILE A 39 -13.51 -16.06 3.53
CA ILE A 39 -14.73 -15.94 2.71
C ILE A 39 -15.05 -17.26 2.02
N THR A 40 -14.07 -17.85 1.34
CA THR A 40 -14.28 -19.10 0.59
C THR A 40 -14.70 -20.25 1.51
N LYS A 41 -14.13 -20.35 2.72
CA LYS A 41 -14.55 -21.32 3.73
C LYS A 41 -15.94 -21.03 4.31
N ASN A 42 -16.30 -19.76 4.51
CA ASN A 42 -17.62 -19.40 5.01
C ASN A 42 -18.74 -19.60 3.98
N ALA A 43 -18.47 -19.34 2.69
CA ALA A 43 -19.38 -19.68 1.58
C ALA A 43 -19.72 -21.18 1.55
N THR A 44 -18.86 -22.04 2.12
CA THR A 44 -19.09 -23.49 2.25
C THR A 44 -19.86 -23.94 3.52
N ARG A 45 -20.58 -23.03 4.18
CA ARG A 45 -21.55 -23.28 5.29
C ARG A 45 -20.95 -23.73 6.64
N ARG A 46 -20.15 -22.89 7.30
CA ARG A 46 -19.93 -23.00 8.76
C ARG A 46 -20.03 -21.66 9.48
N ILE A 47 -21.17 -21.47 10.16
CA ILE A 47 -21.40 -20.70 11.40
C ILE A 47 -21.30 -19.16 11.33
N GLY A 48 -22.46 -18.50 11.42
CA GLY A 48 -22.80 -17.53 12.49
C GLY A 48 -21.99 -16.24 12.71
N PHE A 49 -21.06 -15.85 11.85
CA PHE A 49 -20.38 -14.55 11.92
C PHE A 49 -21.05 -13.52 11.00
N PRO A 50 -21.02 -12.21 11.31
CA PRO A 50 -21.27 -11.17 10.30
C PRO A 50 -20.10 -11.20 9.31
N THR A 51 -20.14 -12.17 8.39
CA THR A 51 -19.00 -12.59 7.58
C THR A 51 -18.50 -11.45 6.71
N ASP A 52 -19.41 -10.66 6.18
CA ASP A 52 -19.07 -9.74 5.10
C ASP A 52 -18.32 -8.52 5.66
N GLU A 53 -18.77 -7.94 6.78
CA GLU A 53 -18.11 -6.80 7.44
C GLU A 53 -16.72 -7.17 7.98
N TYR A 54 -16.57 -8.35 8.59
CA TYR A 54 -15.30 -8.78 9.17
C TYR A 54 -14.23 -8.92 8.09
N PHE A 55 -14.50 -9.65 7.00
CA PHE A 55 -13.50 -9.82 5.93
C PHE A 55 -13.33 -8.55 5.10
N HIS A 56 -14.36 -7.73 4.95
CA HIS A 56 -14.25 -6.44 4.29
C HIS A 56 -13.27 -5.51 5.02
N GLY A 57 -13.29 -5.47 6.36
CA GLY A 57 -12.28 -4.76 7.15
C GLY A 57 -10.85 -5.27 6.91
N HIS A 58 -10.67 -6.59 6.74
CA HIS A 58 -9.35 -7.15 6.43
C HIS A 58 -8.88 -6.81 5.02
N PHE A 59 -9.78 -6.80 4.02
CA PHE A 59 -9.45 -6.36 2.67
C PHE A 59 -9.08 -4.89 2.63
N ILE A 60 -9.79 -4.04 3.38
CA ILE A 60 -9.42 -2.64 3.53
C ILE A 60 -7.98 -2.55 4.07
N VAL A 61 -7.69 -3.17 5.21
CA VAL A 61 -6.33 -3.12 5.80
C VAL A 61 -5.27 -3.68 4.86
N ALA A 62 -5.55 -4.78 4.17
CA ALA A 62 -4.66 -5.32 3.16
C ALA A 62 -4.39 -4.28 2.05
N PHE A 63 -5.43 -3.66 1.51
CA PHE A 63 -5.33 -2.66 0.44
C PHE A 63 -4.46 -1.46 0.83
N TYR A 64 -4.54 -1.01 2.09
CA TYR A 64 -3.63 0.01 2.62
C TYR A 64 -2.18 -0.44 2.61
N ASN A 65 -1.92 -1.67 3.05
CA ASN A 65 -0.57 -2.21 3.03
C ASN A 65 0.01 -2.23 1.60
N PHE A 66 -0.77 -2.62 0.59
CA PHE A 66 -0.32 -2.51 -0.81
C PHE A 66 -0.03 -1.06 -1.22
N ARG A 67 -0.90 -0.11 -0.86
CA ARG A 67 -0.70 1.32 -1.17
C ARG A 67 0.59 1.87 -0.55
N HIS A 68 0.87 1.57 0.72
CA HIS A 68 2.12 2.02 1.36
C HIS A 68 3.35 1.34 0.77
N ALA A 69 3.27 0.06 0.44
CA ALA A 69 4.36 -0.65 -0.22
C ALA A 69 4.71 0.01 -1.57
N ILE A 70 3.70 0.28 -2.40
CA ILE A 70 3.85 0.99 -3.68
C ILE A 70 4.45 2.37 -3.47
N GLU A 71 3.93 3.14 -2.53
CA GLU A 71 4.44 4.49 -2.24
C GLU A 71 5.92 4.48 -1.87
N LEU A 72 6.34 3.56 -0.99
CA LEU A 72 7.73 3.47 -0.56
C LEU A 72 8.65 3.07 -1.72
N LYS A 73 8.23 2.11 -2.57
CA LYS A 73 8.98 1.77 -3.79
C LYS A 73 9.04 2.96 -4.76
N MET A 74 7.96 3.71 -4.95
CA MET A 74 7.99 4.91 -5.78
C MET A 74 8.92 5.99 -5.22
N LYS A 75 8.94 6.20 -3.90
CA LYS A 75 9.87 7.14 -3.24
C LYS A 75 11.32 6.69 -3.40
N GLN A 76 11.60 5.39 -3.29
CA GLN A 76 12.93 4.83 -3.53
C GLN A 76 13.35 4.99 -5.01
N LEU A 77 12.45 4.71 -5.94
CA LEU A 77 12.66 4.92 -7.37
C LEU A 77 12.98 6.39 -7.66
N ALA A 78 12.17 7.32 -7.13
CA ALA A 78 12.39 8.75 -7.30
C ALA A 78 13.76 9.20 -6.75
N LEU A 79 14.20 8.64 -5.62
CA LEU A 79 15.53 8.91 -5.07
C LEU A 79 16.64 8.45 -6.02
N LEU A 80 16.53 7.25 -6.60
CA LEU A 80 17.51 6.72 -7.57
C LEU A 80 17.55 7.55 -8.87
N LEU A 81 16.43 8.17 -9.23
CA LEU A 81 16.33 9.08 -10.37
C LEU A 81 16.78 10.51 -10.03
N GLY A 82 17.18 10.79 -8.78
CA GLY A 82 17.61 12.12 -8.36
C GLY A 82 16.47 13.15 -8.27
N ILE A 83 15.22 12.71 -8.14
CA ILE A 83 14.07 13.59 -7.96
C ILE A 83 14.09 14.11 -6.51
N THR A 84 14.38 15.40 -6.34
CA THR A 84 14.58 16.03 -5.03
C THR A 84 13.32 16.70 -4.46
N LYS A 85 12.29 16.88 -5.29
CA LYS A 85 11.03 17.49 -4.86
C LYS A 85 10.31 16.59 -3.87
N ARG A 86 9.79 17.17 -2.79
CA ARG A 86 9.02 16.45 -1.77
C ARG A 86 7.56 16.35 -2.20
N TYR A 87 7.07 15.12 -2.36
CA TYR A 87 5.68 14.84 -2.77
C TYR A 87 4.76 14.41 -1.62
N GLY A 88 5.27 14.36 -0.39
CA GLY A 88 4.49 13.93 0.78
C GLY A 88 3.90 12.53 0.56
N HIS A 89 2.56 12.44 0.62
CA HIS A 89 1.78 11.22 0.40
C HIS A 89 0.97 11.22 -0.92
N LYS A 90 1.29 12.11 -1.86
CA LYS A 90 0.58 12.25 -3.14
C LYS A 90 1.22 11.35 -4.20
N LEU A 91 0.73 10.12 -4.33
CA LEU A 91 1.33 9.13 -5.24
C LEU A 91 1.22 9.58 -6.70
N SER A 92 0.09 10.14 -7.12
CA SER A 92 -0.11 10.64 -8.49
C SER A 92 0.97 11.64 -8.90
N ASP A 93 1.18 12.66 -8.08
CA ASP A 93 2.12 13.74 -8.37
C ASP A 93 3.57 13.23 -8.42
N LEU A 94 3.89 12.24 -7.56
CA LEU A 94 5.19 11.58 -7.55
C LEU A 94 5.38 10.74 -8.82
N TRP A 95 4.36 9.98 -9.22
CA TRP A 95 4.41 9.14 -10.42
C TRP A 95 4.59 9.98 -11.68
N ASP A 96 3.79 11.05 -11.82
CA ASP A 96 3.90 11.98 -12.94
C ASP A 96 5.30 12.56 -13.08
N GLU A 97 6.01 12.77 -11.97
CA GLU A 97 7.40 13.22 -12.02
C GLU A 97 8.37 12.11 -12.41
N VAL A 98 8.17 10.90 -11.88
CA VAL A 98 8.97 9.72 -12.24
C VAL A 98 8.90 9.45 -13.75
N LEU A 99 7.70 9.54 -14.34
CA LEU A 99 7.45 9.33 -15.77
C LEU A 99 8.19 10.32 -16.68
N LYS A 100 8.56 11.50 -16.20
CA LYS A 100 9.34 12.48 -16.99
C LYS A 100 10.80 12.07 -17.15
N HIS A 101 11.28 11.09 -16.38
CA HIS A 101 12.68 10.75 -16.35
C HIS A 101 13.03 9.74 -17.46
N ALA A 102 13.98 10.09 -18.33
CA ALA A 102 14.37 9.30 -19.51
C ALA A 102 14.94 7.88 -19.23
N LYS A 103 15.09 7.49 -17.97
CA LYS A 103 15.54 6.16 -17.55
C LYS A 103 14.37 5.21 -17.25
N ILE A 104 13.14 5.72 -17.22
CA ILE A 104 11.94 4.90 -17.12
C ILE A 104 11.62 4.43 -18.55
N THR A 105 11.72 3.12 -18.76
CA THR A 105 11.54 2.49 -20.08
C THR A 105 10.64 1.26 -20.05
N ALA A 106 10.06 0.90 -18.90
CA ALA A 106 9.26 -0.33 -18.75
C ALA A 106 7.96 -0.13 -17.95
N ASN A 107 6.85 -0.64 -18.53
CA ASN A 107 5.56 -0.94 -17.91
C ASN A 107 4.91 0.13 -17.01
N GLU A 108 4.99 1.38 -17.46
CA GLU A 108 4.31 2.53 -16.85
C GLU A 108 2.78 2.33 -16.77
N THR A 109 2.21 1.60 -17.74
CA THR A 109 0.78 1.32 -17.83
C THR A 109 0.26 0.61 -16.59
N ILE A 110 0.94 -0.44 -16.11
CA ILE A 110 0.47 -1.23 -14.96
C ILE A 110 0.53 -0.41 -13.66
N VAL A 111 1.58 0.39 -13.47
CA VAL A 111 1.66 1.28 -12.31
C VAL A 111 0.58 2.36 -12.39
N THR A 112 0.32 2.91 -13.58
CA THR A 112 -0.75 3.91 -13.78
C THR A 112 -2.13 3.31 -13.51
N GLU A 113 -2.42 2.11 -14.00
CA GLU A 113 -3.67 1.39 -13.71
C GLU A 113 -3.81 1.10 -12.20
N ALA A 114 -2.73 0.72 -11.53
CA ALA A 114 -2.72 0.55 -10.07
C ALA A 114 -3.04 1.85 -9.33
N LEU A 115 -2.52 2.99 -9.79
CA LEU A 115 -2.87 4.28 -9.21
C LEU A 115 -4.33 4.67 -9.47
N LEU A 116 -4.90 4.33 -10.63
CA LEU A 116 -6.34 4.52 -10.90
C LEU A 116 -7.19 3.67 -9.95
N VAL A 117 -6.81 2.41 -9.73
CA VAL A 117 -7.43 1.57 -8.70
C VAL A 117 -7.35 2.25 -7.35
N LEU A 118 -6.20 2.74 -6.91
CA LEU A 118 -6.10 3.48 -5.63
C LEU A 118 -6.95 4.77 -5.61
N ALA A 119 -7.19 5.40 -6.76
CA ALA A 119 -8.02 6.59 -6.89
C ALA A 119 -9.50 6.28 -6.65
N ASP A 120 -9.99 5.16 -7.20
CA ASP A 120 -11.39 4.73 -7.10
C ASP A 120 -11.83 4.45 -5.67
N TYR A 121 -10.88 4.21 -4.75
CA TYR A 121 -11.12 4.03 -3.31
C TYR A 121 -10.70 5.25 -2.47
N ASP A 122 -10.39 6.39 -3.10
CA ASP A 122 -9.96 7.63 -2.44
C ASP A 122 -8.69 7.49 -1.56
N VAL A 123 -7.74 6.62 -1.93
CA VAL A 123 -6.53 6.34 -1.14
C VAL A 123 -5.21 6.82 -1.77
N LEU A 124 -5.31 7.59 -2.86
CA LEU A 124 -4.14 8.17 -3.54
C LEU A 124 -3.43 9.27 -2.75
N GLN A 125 -4.16 9.98 -1.87
CA GLN A 125 -3.66 11.13 -1.11
C GLN A 125 -3.96 10.94 0.36
N ASP A 126 -2.99 11.28 1.21
CA ASP A 126 -3.06 11.32 2.69
C ASP A 126 -3.65 10.06 3.34
N GLU A 127 -2.81 9.33 4.07
CA GLU A 127 -3.07 8.01 4.65
C GLU A 127 -4.06 8.09 5.83
N GLU A 128 -5.31 8.50 5.56
CA GLU A 128 -6.28 8.81 6.61
C GLU A 128 -7.11 7.61 7.09
N LEU A 129 -6.84 6.37 6.66
CA LEU A 129 -7.66 5.25 7.14
C LEU A 129 -7.25 4.71 8.51
N PHE A 130 -5.98 4.86 8.91
CA PHE A 130 -5.60 4.65 10.31
C PHE A 130 -5.86 5.88 11.18
N ARG A 131 -6.16 7.04 10.58
CA ARG A 131 -6.92 8.08 11.28
C ARG A 131 -8.40 7.70 11.24
N TYR A 132 -8.74 6.65 11.98
CA TYR A 132 -10.10 6.32 12.46
C TYR A 132 -10.79 7.48 13.22
N SER A 133 -10.32 8.72 13.11
CA SER A 133 -10.95 9.95 13.57
C SER A 133 -11.57 10.79 12.44
N GLN A 134 -11.79 10.25 11.23
CA GLN A 134 -12.69 10.88 10.25
C GLN A 134 -14.18 10.96 10.70
N ARG A 135 -14.45 10.77 11.99
CA ARG A 135 -15.57 11.44 12.70
C ARG A 135 -15.73 12.93 12.32
N ASN A 136 -14.68 13.59 11.84
CA ASN A 136 -14.72 14.99 11.45
C ASN A 136 -15.14 15.28 9.99
N LYS A 137 -15.16 14.30 9.08
CA LYS A 137 -15.58 14.51 7.67
C LYS A 137 -16.89 13.78 7.33
N SER A 138 -17.03 12.53 7.80
CA SER A 138 -18.24 11.71 7.60
C SER A 138 -18.53 10.91 8.88
N PRO A 139 -19.09 11.55 9.93
CA PRO A 139 -19.29 10.94 11.25
C PRO A 139 -20.13 9.66 11.29
N ASN A 140 -20.82 9.33 10.19
CA ASN A 140 -21.72 8.19 10.07
C ASN A 140 -21.24 7.11 9.09
N GLN A 141 -20.08 7.28 8.44
CA GLN A 141 -19.60 6.28 7.47
C GLN A 141 -18.96 5.11 8.21
N LEU A 142 -19.62 3.95 8.14
CA LEU A 142 -19.16 2.69 8.71
C LEU A 142 -18.22 1.99 7.71
N LEU A 143 -17.39 1.07 8.20
CA LEU A 143 -16.50 0.28 7.33
C LEU A 143 -17.27 -0.45 6.23
N GLN A 144 -18.51 -0.88 6.51
CA GLN A 144 -19.40 -1.53 5.55
C GLN A 144 -19.85 -0.63 4.38
N ASP A 145 -19.73 0.69 4.52
CA ASP A 145 -20.14 1.66 3.51
C ASP A 145 -19.02 1.91 2.49
N TYR A 146 -17.84 1.33 2.69
CA TYR A 146 -16.76 1.37 1.71
C TYR A 146 -17.04 0.40 0.57
N PRO A 147 -16.68 0.75 -0.68
CA PRO A 147 -16.89 -0.13 -1.81
C PRO A 147 -16.07 -1.42 -1.65
N ALA A 148 -16.67 -2.55 -2.03
CA ALA A 148 -16.00 -3.84 -2.01
C ALA A 148 -14.77 -3.85 -2.93
N ILE A 149 -13.59 -4.05 -2.35
CA ILE A 149 -12.33 -4.14 -3.08
C ILE A 149 -12.28 -5.46 -3.84
N GLN A 150 -12.10 -5.38 -5.16
CA GLN A 150 -12.11 -6.55 -6.04
C GLN A 150 -10.78 -7.32 -6.00
N SER A 151 -10.82 -8.63 -6.22
CA SER A 151 -9.62 -9.48 -6.28
C SER A 151 -8.62 -9.00 -7.35
N ASP A 152 -9.14 -8.59 -8.53
CA ASP A 152 -8.33 -8.06 -9.61
C ASP A 152 -7.57 -6.78 -9.20
N SER A 153 -8.15 -5.97 -8.31
CA SER A 153 -7.50 -4.79 -7.74
C SER A 153 -6.24 -5.18 -6.96
N PHE A 154 -6.31 -6.19 -6.08
CA PHE A 154 -5.14 -6.69 -5.36
C PHE A 154 -4.06 -7.24 -6.29
N HIS A 155 -4.46 -8.00 -7.30
CA HIS A 155 -3.51 -8.56 -8.28
C HIS A 155 -2.77 -7.47 -9.05
N LEU A 156 -3.48 -6.41 -9.43
CA LEU A 156 -2.94 -5.27 -10.17
C LEU A 156 -2.00 -4.43 -9.29
N LEU A 157 -2.36 -4.19 -8.03
CA LEU A 157 -1.47 -3.56 -7.04
C LEU A 157 -0.19 -4.38 -6.79
N GLY A 158 -0.30 -5.70 -6.66
CA GLY A 158 0.85 -6.58 -6.49
C GLY A 158 1.80 -6.55 -7.68
N LYS A 159 1.27 -6.57 -8.90
CA LYS A 159 2.05 -6.40 -10.13
C LYS A 159 2.79 -5.06 -10.17
N ALA A 160 2.11 -3.97 -9.81
CA ALA A 160 2.74 -2.64 -9.77
C ALA A 160 3.91 -2.60 -8.77
N TYR A 161 3.74 -3.18 -7.58
CA TYR A 161 4.82 -3.29 -6.59
C TYR A 161 6.03 -4.09 -7.12
N CYS A 162 5.80 -5.23 -7.78
CA CYS A 162 6.88 -6.03 -8.36
C CYS A 162 7.63 -5.26 -9.45
N LEU A 163 6.91 -4.57 -10.35
CA LEU A 163 7.52 -3.77 -11.42
C LEU A 163 8.36 -2.62 -10.87
N LEU A 164 7.89 -1.93 -9.84
CA LEU A 164 8.66 -0.88 -9.18
C LEU A 164 9.94 -1.45 -8.55
N SER A 165 9.85 -2.65 -7.96
CA SER A 165 11.02 -3.35 -7.40
C SER A 165 12.03 -3.74 -8.48
N GLU A 166 11.57 -4.24 -9.63
CA GLU A 166 12.43 -4.52 -10.79
C GLU A 166 13.10 -3.24 -11.33
N ALA A 167 12.34 -2.14 -11.46
CA ALA A 167 12.88 -0.86 -11.89
C ALA A 167 13.97 -0.34 -10.94
N ILE A 168 13.78 -0.49 -9.63
CA ILE A 168 14.78 -0.16 -8.61
C ILE A 168 16.05 -1.00 -8.80
N LEU A 169 15.92 -2.30 -9.03
CA LEU A 169 17.06 -3.19 -9.25
C LEU A 169 17.86 -2.79 -10.51
N LEU A 170 17.17 -2.45 -11.59
CA LEU A 170 17.80 -2.01 -12.84
C LEU A 170 18.52 -0.66 -12.71
N LEU A 171 18.02 0.23 -11.85
CA LEU A 171 18.60 1.56 -11.61
C LEU A 171 19.67 1.57 -10.52
N THR A 172 19.75 0.53 -9.70
CA THR A 172 20.79 0.39 -8.69
C THR A 172 22.08 -0.09 -9.37
N PRO A 173 23.16 0.71 -9.37
CA PRO A 173 24.42 0.27 -9.95
C PRO A 173 24.87 -1.02 -9.27
N GLY A 174 25.20 -2.05 -10.05
CA GLY A 174 25.82 -3.27 -9.52
C GLY A 174 27.04 -2.91 -8.68
N LYS A 175 27.12 -3.46 -7.46
CA LYS A 175 28.37 -3.50 -6.70
C LYS A 175 29.39 -4.37 -7.42
#